data_AF-A0AAV5X403-F1
#
_entry.id   AF-A0AAV5X403-F1
#
_cell.length_a   1.000
_cell.length_b   1.000
_cell.length_c   1.000
_cell.angle_alpha   90.00
_cell.angle_beta   90.00
_cell.angle_gamma   90.00
#
_symmetry.space_group_name_H-M   'P 1'
#
loop_
_entity.id
_entity.type
_entity.pdbx_description
1 polymer ?
#
loop_
_entity_poly.entity_id
_entity_poly.type
_entity_poly.pdbx_seq_one_letter_code
_entity_poly.pdbx_strand_id
1 'polypeptide(L)'
;MSLAQQRLLRLSSIASSSTRTLHFSAVRQWQGFENERHYEPGEDALKRTWHGLTYDFRRWKRRYQEARNDAFKRRHPIAHMKHSVMDHEVFPYRAEVLIIGGGLTGSSTAFWLKERFRDEDFKVVVIECNDKFPTSSSMLSTGSLAQQFSQPEHCEMSQFTAEFLRHAGKHLRVLDSEPPSVDLLPSGFLHLATTEETAAEMREHWKLQLDKGARVSLLTPPQLRERFPYLNVDDVVLASIGLENEGTIDTWQLLGAIREKNLTLGVQYVKAEVEGFEFERSPTSPEVHSLMEDAEEADEDKWKRQRVIGVYARPQMTDASARPIRAHLIVNASGASAGKIARMAGIGTARSGMLAVPVPIEGRKRTRFVVHALRRPRRHAIPR
;
A
#
# COMPACT_ATOMS: atom_id res chain seq x y z
N MET A 1 35.78 -36.45 8.16
CA MET A 1 34.76 -35.58 7.53
C MET A 1 35.35 -34.18 7.45
N SER A 2 35.23 -33.50 6.31
CA SER A 2 35.80 -32.15 6.15
C SER A 2 35.05 -31.13 7.02
N LEU A 3 35.73 -30.06 7.42
CA LEU A 3 35.14 -28.92 8.15
C LEU A 3 33.87 -28.35 7.45
N ALA A 4 33.75 -28.51 6.13
CA ALA A 4 32.56 -28.15 5.36
C ALA A 4 31.37 -29.09 5.63
N GLN A 5 31.60 -30.39 5.79
CA GLN A 5 30.55 -31.37 6.13
C GLN A 5 30.05 -31.20 7.57
N GLN A 6 30.94 -30.82 8.51
CA GLN A 6 30.52 -30.49 9.89
C GLN A 6 29.72 -29.19 9.97
N ARG A 7 30.00 -28.19 9.12
CA ARG A 7 29.19 -26.97 9.00
C ARG A 7 27.82 -27.23 8.40
N LEU A 8 27.71 -28.10 7.40
CA LEU A 8 26.43 -28.51 6.81
C LEU A 8 25.56 -29.29 7.81
N LEU A 9 26.14 -30.18 8.61
CA LEU A 9 25.40 -30.92 9.64
C LEU A 9 24.94 -30.03 10.81
N ARG A 10 25.72 -29.01 11.20
CA ARG A 10 25.29 -27.99 12.18
C ARG A 10 24.20 -27.08 11.63
N LEU A 11 24.22 -26.73 10.34
CA LEU A 11 23.15 -25.96 9.70
C LEU A 11 21.85 -26.79 9.59
N SER A 12 21.94 -28.10 9.35
CA SER A 12 20.76 -28.97 9.34
C SER A 12 20.19 -29.23 10.74
N SER A 13 21.00 -29.21 11.81
CA SER A 13 20.48 -29.38 13.18
C SER A 13 19.86 -28.11 13.76
N ILE A 14 20.31 -26.92 13.33
CA ILE A 14 19.71 -25.62 13.71
C ILE A 14 18.37 -25.36 13.01
N ALA A 15 18.09 -26.07 11.90
CA ALA A 15 16.84 -25.95 11.17
C ALA A 15 15.64 -26.67 11.82
N SER A 16 15.83 -27.40 12.94
CA SER A 16 14.78 -28.28 13.50
C SER A 16 14.00 -27.75 14.71
N SER A 17 14.18 -26.50 15.16
CA SER A 17 13.41 -26.00 16.33
C SER A 17 12.85 -24.58 16.23
N SER A 18 12.83 -23.97 15.04
CA SER A 18 12.06 -22.74 14.81
C SER A 18 10.76 -23.09 14.10
N THR A 19 9.63 -22.99 14.80
CA THR A 19 8.29 -23.06 14.21
C THR A 19 7.94 -21.84 13.35
N ARG A 20 8.86 -20.89 13.19
CA ARG A 20 8.71 -19.69 12.36
C ARG A 20 9.49 -19.85 11.06
N THR A 21 8.82 -20.27 10.00
CA THR A 21 9.34 -20.30 8.63
C THR A 21 9.05 -18.99 7.91
N LEU A 22 10.04 -18.42 7.20
CA LEU A 22 9.77 -17.37 6.22
C LEU A 22 8.97 -17.96 5.07
N HIS A 23 7.70 -17.59 4.99
CA HIS A 23 6.89 -17.91 3.83
C HIS A 23 7.14 -16.83 2.76
N PHE A 24 7.99 -17.15 1.78
CA PHE A 24 8.10 -16.34 0.57
C PHE A 24 6.92 -16.66 -0.34
N SER A 25 5.96 -15.75 -0.39
CA SER A 25 4.85 -15.84 -1.33
C SER A 25 5.37 -15.53 -2.73
N ALA A 26 5.57 -16.54 -3.58
CA ALA A 26 5.73 -16.29 -5.01
C ALA A 26 4.45 -15.59 -5.51
N VAL A 27 4.60 -14.50 -6.25
CA VAL A 27 3.47 -13.81 -6.91
C VAL A 27 2.95 -14.73 -8.01
N ARG A 28 2.04 -15.64 -7.66
CA ARG A 28 1.52 -16.67 -8.59
C ARG A 28 0.43 -16.13 -9.52
N GLN A 29 -0.22 -15.03 -9.16
CA GLN A 29 -1.30 -14.42 -9.91
C GLN A 29 -1.19 -12.90 -9.78
N TRP A 30 -0.59 -12.26 -10.78
CA TRP A 30 -0.89 -10.86 -11.07
C TRP A 30 -2.23 -10.87 -11.80
N GLN A 31 -3.24 -10.15 -11.29
CA GLN A 31 -4.33 -9.76 -12.20
C GLN A 31 -3.66 -8.92 -13.27
N GLY A 32 -3.70 -9.36 -14.53
CA GLY A 32 -3.21 -8.57 -15.65
C GLY A 32 -4.00 -7.27 -15.74
N PHE A 33 -3.61 -6.27 -14.95
CA PHE A 33 -4.03 -4.90 -15.14
C PHE A 33 -3.25 -4.40 -16.35
N GLU A 34 -3.79 -4.67 -17.53
CA GLU A 34 -3.37 -3.95 -18.73
C GLU A 34 -3.82 -2.50 -18.53
N ASN A 35 -2.87 -1.59 -18.28
CA ASN A 35 -3.17 -0.17 -18.32
C ASN A 35 -3.79 0.15 -19.68
N GLU A 36 -5.05 0.57 -19.68
CA GLU A 36 -5.72 0.94 -20.91
C GLU A 36 -5.02 2.18 -21.47
N ARG A 37 -4.36 1.99 -22.62
CA ARG A 37 -3.73 3.08 -23.36
C ARG A 37 -4.84 4.00 -23.88
N HIS A 38 -4.95 5.19 -23.32
CA HIS A 38 -5.75 6.24 -23.93
C HIS A 38 -4.88 6.95 -24.96
N TYR A 39 -4.80 6.35 -26.16
CA TYR A 39 -4.34 7.06 -27.34
C TYR A 39 -5.35 8.16 -27.61
N GLU A 40 -4.99 9.43 -27.39
CA GLU A 40 -5.69 10.54 -28.05
C GLU A 40 -5.50 10.32 -29.54
N PRO A 41 -6.53 9.92 -30.29
CA PRO A 41 -6.34 9.70 -31.70
C PRO A 41 -6.10 11.08 -32.28
N GLY A 42 -4.96 11.24 -32.97
CA GLY A 42 -4.52 12.50 -33.55
C GLY A 42 -5.58 13.14 -34.46
N GLU A 43 -5.19 14.16 -35.21
CA GLU A 43 -6.14 14.99 -35.98
C GLU A 43 -7.01 14.21 -37.00
N ASP A 44 -6.61 12.98 -37.36
CA ASP A 44 -7.26 12.10 -38.32
C ASP A 44 -8.60 11.49 -37.81
N ALA A 45 -9.71 11.97 -38.37
CA ALA A 45 -11.07 11.65 -37.96
C ALA A 45 -11.42 10.15 -38.14
N LEU A 46 -10.93 9.49 -39.19
CA LEU A 46 -11.26 8.08 -39.46
C LEU A 46 -10.63 7.14 -38.42
N LYS A 47 -9.41 7.48 -37.96
CA LYS A 47 -8.76 6.75 -36.87
C LYS A 47 -9.48 6.94 -35.55
N ARG A 48 -10.05 8.11 -35.25
CA ARG A 48 -10.92 8.31 -34.08
C ARG A 48 -12.14 7.42 -34.12
N THR A 49 -12.85 7.40 -35.25
CA THR A 49 -14.10 6.64 -35.36
C THR A 49 -13.83 5.14 -35.25
N TRP A 50 -12.81 4.64 -35.94
CA TRP A 50 -12.41 3.24 -35.85
C TRP A 50 -11.93 2.85 -34.45
N HIS A 51 -11.14 3.71 -33.80
CA HIS A 51 -10.67 3.46 -32.44
C HIS A 51 -11.82 3.51 -31.43
N GLY A 52 -12.72 4.49 -31.54
CA GLY A 52 -13.92 4.59 -30.70
C GLY A 52 -14.80 3.35 -30.81
N LEU A 53 -15.03 2.86 -32.03
CA LEU A 53 -15.88 1.70 -32.28
C LEU A 53 -15.25 0.39 -31.78
N THR A 54 -13.94 0.21 -31.99
CA THR A 54 -13.20 -0.93 -31.44
C THR A 54 -13.07 -0.87 -29.91
N TYR A 55 -12.91 0.32 -29.34
CA TYR A 55 -12.91 0.55 -27.90
C TYR A 55 -14.28 0.25 -27.29
N ASP A 56 -15.36 0.71 -27.90
CA ASP A 56 -16.73 0.42 -27.44
C ASP A 56 -17.06 -1.07 -27.53
N PHE A 57 -16.59 -1.78 -28.56
CA PHE A 57 -16.78 -3.23 -28.66
C PHE A 57 -15.98 -3.99 -27.60
N ARG A 58 -14.74 -3.59 -27.34
CA ARG A 58 -13.91 -4.14 -26.24
C ARG A 58 -14.54 -3.84 -24.88
N ARG A 59 -15.02 -2.61 -24.67
CA ARG A 59 -15.73 -2.16 -23.46
C ARG A 59 -17.03 -2.92 -23.26
N TRP A 60 -17.79 -3.17 -24.31
CA TRP A 60 -19.02 -3.98 -24.26
C TRP A 60 -18.71 -5.44 -23.92
N LYS A 61 -17.72 -6.03 -24.59
CA LYS A 61 -17.25 -7.39 -24.29
C LYS A 61 -16.74 -7.52 -22.85
N ARG A 62 -16.03 -6.50 -22.35
CA ARG A 62 -15.57 -6.41 -20.96
C ARG A 62 -16.74 -6.26 -20.00
N ARG A 63 -17.68 -5.34 -20.22
CA ARG A 63 -18.91 -5.22 -19.40
C ARG A 63 -19.72 -6.52 -19.39
N TYR A 64 -19.80 -7.21 -20.53
CA TYR A 64 -20.48 -8.51 -20.63
C TYR A 64 -19.72 -9.58 -19.84
N GLN A 65 -18.40 -9.67 -19.97
CA GLN A 65 -17.58 -10.61 -19.21
C GLN A 65 -17.56 -10.28 -17.71
N GLU A 66 -17.56 -9.01 -17.33
CA GLU A 66 -17.64 -8.52 -15.96
C GLU A 66 -19.01 -8.79 -15.36
N ALA A 67 -20.12 -8.60 -16.10
CA ALA A 67 -21.47 -8.97 -15.66
C ALA A 67 -21.67 -10.50 -15.61
N ARG A 68 -20.97 -11.25 -16.47
CA ARG A 68 -21.02 -12.72 -16.51
C ARG A 68 -20.13 -13.37 -15.45
N ASN A 69 -18.96 -12.79 -15.20
CA ASN A 69 -18.02 -13.15 -14.13
C ASN A 69 -18.30 -12.35 -12.86
N ASP A 70 -19.41 -11.61 -12.81
CA ASP A 70 -19.98 -11.01 -11.62
C ASP A 70 -20.44 -12.16 -10.72
N ALA A 71 -19.46 -12.81 -10.08
CA ALA A 71 -19.66 -13.84 -9.10
C ALA A 71 -20.51 -13.32 -7.92
N PHE A 72 -20.73 -12.00 -7.81
CA PHE A 72 -21.47 -11.33 -6.73
C PHE A 72 -22.97 -11.61 -6.73
N LYS A 73 -23.56 -12.17 -7.78
CA LYS A 73 -24.97 -12.62 -7.74
C LYS A 73 -25.18 -14.09 -7.41
N ARG A 74 -24.17 -14.96 -7.49
CA ARG A 74 -24.42 -16.43 -7.51
C ARG A 74 -23.86 -17.24 -6.36
N ARG A 75 -22.80 -16.81 -5.66
CA ARG A 75 -22.12 -17.72 -4.71
C ARG A 75 -22.34 -17.38 -3.24
N HIS A 76 -22.35 -16.11 -2.85
CA HIS A 76 -22.59 -15.69 -1.47
C HIS A 76 -23.28 -14.31 -1.48
N PRO A 77 -24.62 -14.22 -1.34
CA PRO A 77 -25.26 -12.93 -1.10
C PRO A 77 -24.62 -12.33 0.16
N ILE A 78 -24.17 -11.08 0.08
CA ILE A 78 -23.71 -10.32 1.24
C ILE A 78 -24.93 -10.26 2.17
N ALA A 79 -24.96 -11.06 3.23
CA ALA A 79 -26.19 -11.25 3.99
C ALA A 79 -26.56 -9.96 4.73
N HIS A 80 -25.57 -9.12 5.08
CA HIS A 80 -25.81 -7.82 5.70
C HIS A 80 -24.79 -6.75 5.26
N MET A 81 -25.26 -5.70 4.57
CA MET A 81 -24.48 -4.48 4.40
C MET A 81 -24.45 -3.71 5.72
N LYS A 82 -23.26 -3.56 6.31
CA LYS A 82 -23.10 -2.70 7.49
C LYS A 82 -23.02 -1.25 7.03
N HIS A 83 -24.02 -0.46 7.43
CA HIS A 83 -24.17 0.95 7.05
C HIS A 83 -23.37 1.93 7.92
N SER A 84 -22.68 1.47 8.98
CA SER A 84 -21.89 2.31 9.86
C SER A 84 -20.65 1.59 10.40
N VAL A 85 -19.64 2.37 10.81
CA VAL A 85 -18.61 1.89 11.74
C VAL A 85 -19.36 1.42 12.99
N MET A 86 -19.12 0.18 13.42
CA MET A 86 -19.75 -0.34 14.63
C MET A 86 -19.11 0.38 15.83
N ASP A 87 -19.70 1.49 16.26
CA ASP A 87 -19.28 2.27 17.44
C ASP A 87 -19.78 1.66 18.76
N HIS A 88 -20.11 0.36 18.78
CA HIS A 88 -20.67 -0.30 19.96
C HIS A 88 -19.78 -1.46 20.41
N GLU A 89 -19.03 -1.23 21.49
CA GLU A 89 -18.74 -2.09 22.67
C GLU A 89 -18.28 -3.56 22.50
N VAL A 90 -18.43 -4.19 21.34
CA VAL A 90 -18.04 -5.58 21.08
C VAL A 90 -16.63 -5.59 20.49
N PHE A 91 -15.67 -5.46 21.40
CA PHE A 91 -14.27 -5.70 21.08
C PHE A 91 -14.13 -7.14 20.53
N PRO A 92 -13.69 -7.34 19.28
CA PRO A 92 -13.69 -8.67 18.69
C PRO A 92 -12.70 -9.57 19.43
N TYR A 93 -13.14 -10.74 19.85
CA TYR A 93 -12.28 -11.70 20.55
C TYR A 93 -11.33 -12.45 19.58
N ARG A 94 -11.78 -12.65 18.34
CA ARG A 94 -11.04 -13.39 17.31
C ARG A 94 -11.22 -12.80 15.91
N ALA A 95 -10.14 -12.77 15.15
CA ALA A 95 -10.09 -12.44 13.74
C ALA A 95 -9.38 -13.57 12.96
N GLU A 96 -9.66 -13.69 11.67
CA GLU A 96 -8.81 -14.49 10.77
C GLU A 96 -7.56 -13.69 10.40
N VAL A 97 -7.75 -12.44 9.99
CA VAL A 97 -6.68 -11.50 9.71
C VAL A 97 -6.87 -10.22 10.52
N LEU A 98 -5.83 -9.85 11.26
CA LEU A 98 -5.76 -8.63 12.04
C LEU A 98 -4.73 -7.68 11.44
N ILE A 99 -5.15 -6.46 11.10
CA ILE A 99 -4.32 -5.44 10.46
C ILE A 99 -4.09 -4.32 11.46
N ILE A 100 -2.83 -4.01 11.76
CA ILE A 100 -2.43 -2.93 12.65
C ILE A 100 -2.13 -1.69 11.79
N GLY A 101 -2.95 -0.65 11.93
CA GLY A 101 -2.93 0.55 11.11
C GLY A 101 -4.03 0.54 10.05
N GLY A 102 -4.94 1.52 10.13
CA GLY A 102 -6.07 1.78 9.24
C GLY A 102 -5.86 2.95 8.26
N GLY A 103 -4.62 3.42 8.08
CA GLY A 103 -4.26 4.31 6.97
C GLY A 103 -4.44 3.68 5.58
N LEU A 104 -3.99 4.37 4.52
CA LEU A 104 -4.18 3.91 3.14
C LEU A 104 -3.67 2.48 2.90
N THR A 105 -2.47 2.14 3.40
CA THR A 105 -1.88 0.80 3.24
C THR A 105 -2.70 -0.30 3.91
N GLY A 106 -3.09 -0.10 5.18
CA GLY A 106 -3.84 -1.10 5.92
C GLY A 106 -5.28 -1.25 5.45
N SER A 107 -5.96 -0.13 5.16
CA SER A 107 -7.30 -0.15 4.58
C SER A 107 -7.32 -0.74 3.17
N SER A 108 -6.31 -0.47 2.34
CA SER A 108 -6.16 -1.13 1.02
C SER A 108 -5.92 -2.64 1.17
N THR A 109 -5.12 -3.05 2.15
CA THR A 109 -4.87 -4.49 2.41
C THR A 109 -6.17 -5.19 2.82
N ALA A 110 -6.97 -4.58 3.70
CA ALA A 110 -8.28 -5.09 4.09
C ALA A 110 -9.24 -5.22 2.89
N PHE A 111 -9.23 -4.21 2.00
CA PHE A 111 -10.02 -4.20 0.77
C PHE A 111 -9.69 -5.38 -0.14
N TRP A 112 -8.41 -5.59 -0.48
CA TRP A 112 -8.02 -6.67 -1.38
C TRP A 112 -8.22 -8.06 -0.76
N LEU A 113 -8.05 -8.20 0.56
CA LEU A 113 -8.36 -9.44 1.27
C LEU A 113 -9.85 -9.78 1.16
N LYS A 114 -10.73 -8.81 1.42
CA LYS A 114 -12.17 -9.01 1.30
C LYS A 114 -12.65 -9.08 -0.14
N GLU A 115 -11.98 -8.46 -1.10
CA GLU A 115 -12.30 -8.60 -2.51
C GLU A 115 -12.07 -10.05 -2.97
N ARG A 116 -11.00 -10.69 -2.47
CA ARG A 116 -10.70 -12.10 -2.75
C ARG A 116 -11.55 -13.08 -1.92
N PHE A 117 -11.81 -12.77 -0.65
CA PHE A 117 -12.54 -13.61 0.29
C PHE A 117 -13.73 -12.85 0.90
N ARG A 118 -14.92 -13.00 0.29
CA ARG A 118 -16.18 -12.34 0.75
C ARG A 118 -17.00 -13.14 1.76
N ASP A 119 -16.41 -14.18 2.34
CA ASP A 119 -17.07 -14.96 3.39
C ASP A 119 -17.28 -14.11 4.66
N GLU A 120 -18.43 -14.28 5.32
CA GLU A 120 -18.74 -13.63 6.59
C GLU A 120 -17.91 -14.22 7.73
N ASP A 121 -17.60 -15.52 7.65
CA ASP A 121 -16.75 -16.20 8.62
C ASP A 121 -15.28 -15.77 8.51
N PHE A 122 -14.87 -15.24 7.35
CA PHE A 122 -13.55 -14.65 7.16
C PHE A 122 -13.47 -13.25 7.79
N LYS A 123 -13.23 -13.22 9.10
CA LYS A 123 -13.20 -11.98 9.89
C LYS A 123 -11.89 -11.22 9.69
N VAL A 124 -11.99 -10.05 9.05
CA VAL A 124 -10.88 -9.09 8.93
C VAL A 124 -11.12 -7.94 9.90
N VAL A 125 -10.15 -7.69 10.78
CA VAL A 125 -10.19 -6.62 11.77
C VAL A 125 -9.04 -5.65 11.52
N VAL A 126 -9.33 -4.35 11.46
CA VAL A 126 -8.35 -3.27 11.33
C VAL A 126 -8.32 -2.49 12.63
N ILE A 127 -7.18 -2.47 13.31
CA ILE A 127 -6.96 -1.64 14.49
C ILE A 127 -6.33 -0.32 14.05
N GLU A 128 -6.98 0.81 14.34
CA GLU A 128 -6.42 2.15 14.13
C GLU A 128 -6.30 2.88 15.46
N CYS A 129 -5.12 3.45 15.69
CA CYS A 129 -4.72 4.10 16.93
C CYS A 129 -4.94 5.61 16.90
N ASN A 130 -5.38 6.18 15.76
CA ASN A 130 -5.26 7.62 15.63
C ASN A 130 -6.31 8.28 14.74
N ASP A 131 -7.14 9.11 15.37
CA ASP A 131 -7.96 10.11 14.68
C ASP A 131 -7.28 11.49 14.64
N LYS A 132 -6.08 11.64 15.24
CA LYS A 132 -5.36 12.91 15.25
C LYS A 132 -4.64 13.10 13.91
N PHE A 133 -5.26 13.92 13.06
CA PHE A 133 -4.75 14.44 11.80
C PHE A 133 -3.24 14.78 11.74
N PRO A 134 -2.62 15.45 12.74
CA PRO A 134 -1.21 15.88 12.65
C PRO A 134 -0.17 14.76 12.66
N THR A 135 -0.59 13.51 12.86
CA THR A 135 0.31 12.36 12.99
C THR A 135 0.08 11.27 11.94
N SER A 136 -0.98 11.39 11.13
CA SER A 136 -1.27 10.45 10.04
C SER A 136 -0.54 10.84 8.76
N SER A 137 0.36 9.99 8.28
CA SER A 137 1.08 10.22 7.02
C SER A 137 0.17 10.23 5.80
N SER A 138 -0.94 9.47 5.84
CA SER A 138 -1.94 9.46 4.76
C SER A 138 -2.67 10.80 4.67
N MET A 139 -2.97 11.42 5.81
CA MET A 139 -3.62 12.73 5.91
C MET A 139 -2.69 13.89 5.58
N LEU A 140 -1.43 13.78 5.98
CA LEU A 140 -0.42 14.79 5.71
C LEU A 140 0.20 14.64 4.32
N SER A 141 -0.33 13.78 3.43
CA SER A 141 0.16 13.59 2.07
C SER A 141 -0.37 14.66 1.11
N THR A 142 0.35 14.93 0.02
CA THR A 142 -0.07 15.82 -1.09
C THR A 142 -0.87 15.06 -2.13
N GLY A 143 -1.02 13.74 -1.94
CA GLY A 143 -1.72 12.87 -2.88
C GLY A 143 -1.05 12.78 -4.24
N SER A 144 0.28 12.84 -4.29
CA SER A 144 1.02 12.77 -5.55
C SER A 144 1.09 11.33 -6.08
N LEU A 145 0.67 11.12 -7.32
CA LEU A 145 0.78 9.88 -8.07
C LEU A 145 1.75 10.07 -9.24
N ALA A 146 2.94 9.51 -9.15
CA ALA A 146 3.96 9.57 -10.19
C ALA A 146 4.24 8.18 -10.76
N GLN A 147 4.80 8.10 -11.97
CA GLN A 147 5.30 6.87 -12.58
C GLN A 147 6.81 6.89 -12.81
N GLN A 148 7.43 8.06 -12.69
CA GLN A 148 8.87 8.27 -12.93
C GLN A 148 9.72 7.77 -11.74
N PHE A 149 9.91 6.46 -11.64
CA PHE A 149 10.82 5.85 -10.65
C PHE A 149 12.08 5.28 -11.30
N SER A 150 13.10 5.02 -10.47
CA SER A 150 14.33 4.34 -10.87
C SER A 150 14.24 2.81 -10.78
N GLN A 151 13.31 2.30 -9.96
CA GLN A 151 13.10 0.86 -9.76
C GLN A 151 11.91 0.37 -10.57
N PRO A 152 12.02 -0.79 -11.26
CA PRO A 152 10.95 -1.31 -12.11
C PRO A 152 9.69 -1.65 -11.32
N GLU A 153 9.82 -2.19 -10.11
CA GLU A 153 8.70 -2.57 -9.24
C GLU A 153 7.86 -1.37 -8.85
N HIS A 154 8.49 -0.21 -8.60
CA HIS A 154 7.77 1.01 -8.29
C HIS A 154 6.98 1.54 -9.49
N CYS A 155 7.52 1.42 -10.70
CA CYS A 155 6.81 1.79 -11.92
C CYS A 155 5.55 0.93 -12.08
N GLU A 156 5.67 -0.39 -11.92
CA GLU A 156 4.55 -1.34 -12.02
C GLU A 156 3.49 -1.10 -10.93
N MET A 157 3.92 -0.88 -9.67
CA MET A 157 3.01 -0.55 -8.57
C MET A 157 2.24 0.76 -8.81
N SER A 158 2.91 1.79 -9.34
CA SER A 158 2.27 3.06 -9.66
C SER A 158 1.31 2.96 -10.84
N GLN A 159 1.65 2.14 -11.84
CA GLN A 159 0.76 1.84 -12.96
C GLN A 159 -0.53 1.17 -12.49
N PHE A 160 -0.41 0.12 -11.69
CA PHE A 160 -1.55 -0.51 -11.05
C PHE A 160 -2.39 0.49 -10.26
N THR A 161 -1.73 1.35 -9.48
CA THR A 161 -2.42 2.34 -8.65
C THR A 161 -3.18 3.36 -9.51
N ALA A 162 -2.57 3.86 -10.59
CA ALA A 162 -3.22 4.78 -11.51
C ALA A 162 -4.49 4.18 -12.13
N GLU A 163 -4.41 2.93 -12.55
CA GLU A 163 -5.53 2.21 -13.16
C GLU A 163 -6.66 1.94 -12.16
N PHE A 164 -6.31 1.53 -10.94
CA PHE A 164 -7.25 1.38 -9.84
C PHE A 164 -7.99 2.69 -9.54
N LEU A 165 -7.26 3.81 -9.46
CA LEU A 165 -7.83 5.12 -9.13
C LEU A 165 -8.73 5.66 -10.23
N ARG A 166 -8.38 5.44 -11.51
CA ARG A 166 -9.27 5.75 -12.65
C ARG A 166 -10.59 5.01 -12.57
N HIS A 167 -10.55 3.76 -12.11
CA HIS A 167 -11.71 2.92 -11.92
C HIS A 167 -12.24 2.93 -10.47
N ALA A 168 -11.83 3.90 -9.64
CA ALA A 168 -12.22 3.94 -8.22
C ALA A 168 -13.74 4.00 -8.05
N GLY A 169 -14.45 4.76 -8.90
CA GLY A 169 -15.91 4.82 -8.90
C GLY A 169 -16.60 3.49 -9.23
N LYS A 170 -15.88 2.49 -9.74
CA LYS A 170 -16.35 1.11 -9.91
C LYS A 170 -15.90 0.21 -8.75
N HIS A 171 -14.62 0.27 -8.38
CA HIS A 171 -14.05 -0.60 -7.34
C HIS A 171 -14.58 -0.27 -5.93
N LEU A 172 -14.69 1.03 -5.62
CA LEU A 172 -15.06 1.54 -4.30
C LEU A 172 -16.53 1.90 -4.17
N ARG A 173 -17.35 1.61 -5.19
CA ARG A 173 -18.79 1.88 -5.15
C ARG A 173 -19.48 1.08 -4.05
N VAL A 174 -20.30 1.77 -3.26
CA VAL A 174 -21.27 1.18 -2.34
C VAL A 174 -22.64 1.11 -3.03
N LEU A 175 -23.42 0.06 -2.77
CA LEU A 175 -24.77 -0.03 -3.36
C LEU A 175 -25.63 1.12 -2.86
N ASP A 176 -26.48 1.64 -3.75
CA ASP A 176 -27.41 2.74 -3.49
C ASP A 176 -26.78 4.08 -3.07
N SER A 177 -25.44 4.18 -3.11
CA SER A 177 -24.69 5.43 -2.97
C SER A 177 -24.15 5.93 -4.31
N GLU A 178 -23.90 7.24 -4.38
CA GLU A 178 -23.13 7.81 -5.48
C GLU A 178 -21.69 7.26 -5.49
N PRO A 179 -21.05 7.10 -6.67
CA PRO A 179 -19.66 6.73 -6.73
C PRO A 179 -18.77 7.73 -5.99
N PRO A 180 -17.79 7.27 -5.19
CA PRO A 180 -16.90 8.17 -4.48
C PRO A 180 -16.05 8.98 -5.48
N SER A 181 -15.94 10.30 -5.25
CA SER A 181 -15.02 11.15 -6.02
C SER A 181 -13.65 11.16 -5.34
N VAL A 182 -12.64 10.62 -6.02
CA VAL A 182 -11.25 10.63 -5.56
C VAL A 182 -10.48 11.85 -6.09
N ASP A 183 -11.15 12.68 -6.93
CA ASP A 183 -10.61 13.90 -7.53
C ASP A 183 -9.21 13.71 -8.13
N LEU A 184 -9.04 12.63 -8.92
CA LEU A 184 -7.80 12.39 -9.65
C LEU A 184 -7.64 13.46 -10.74
N LEU A 185 -6.83 14.46 -10.42
CA LEU A 185 -6.45 15.53 -11.34
C LEU A 185 -5.22 15.09 -12.14
N PRO A 186 -5.34 14.87 -13.46
CA PRO A 186 -4.22 14.47 -14.29
C PRO A 186 -3.21 15.63 -14.36
N SER A 187 -2.02 15.40 -13.80
CA SER A 187 -0.93 16.37 -13.79
C SER A 187 0.40 15.63 -13.85
N GLY A 188 1.18 15.88 -14.89
CA GLY A 188 2.52 15.31 -15.01
C GLY A 188 3.51 15.89 -14.01
N PHE A 189 4.43 15.06 -13.52
CA PHE A 189 5.59 15.51 -12.76
C PHE A 189 6.70 15.91 -13.72
N LEU A 190 7.23 17.12 -13.54
CA LEU A 190 8.40 17.62 -14.27
C LEU A 190 9.63 17.52 -13.36
N HIS A 191 10.54 16.62 -13.70
CA HIS A 191 11.85 16.49 -13.04
C HIS A 191 12.91 17.23 -13.87
N LEU A 192 13.74 18.03 -13.22
CA LEU A 192 14.79 18.82 -13.87
C LEU A 192 16.17 18.29 -13.45
N ALA A 193 17.02 18.00 -14.42
CA ALA A 193 18.43 17.69 -14.23
C ALA A 193 19.27 18.94 -14.49
N THR A 194 20.10 19.32 -13.53
CA THR A 194 20.96 20.51 -13.59
C THR A 194 22.42 20.19 -13.88
N THR A 195 22.80 18.90 -13.86
CA THR A 195 24.16 18.43 -14.16
C THR A 195 24.13 17.35 -15.26
N GLU A 196 25.23 17.19 -15.99
CA GLU A 196 25.32 16.14 -17.01
C GLU A 196 25.25 14.73 -16.42
N GLU A 197 25.76 14.54 -15.20
CA GLU A 197 25.66 13.28 -14.46
C GLU A 197 24.19 12.91 -14.17
N THR A 198 23.42 13.85 -13.60
CA THR A 198 21.99 13.64 -13.34
C THR A 198 21.17 13.51 -14.62
N ALA A 199 21.59 14.17 -15.71
CA ALA A 199 20.98 14.00 -17.02
C ALA A 199 21.26 12.62 -17.63
N ALA A 200 22.45 12.04 -17.41
CA ALA A 200 22.77 10.68 -17.84
C ALA A 200 21.90 9.65 -17.10
N GLU A 201 21.82 9.74 -15.76
CA GLU A 201 20.95 8.90 -14.93
C GLU A 201 19.47 9.03 -15.35
N MET A 202 19.02 10.26 -15.61
CA MET A 202 17.64 10.51 -16.08
C MET A 202 17.34 9.82 -17.41
N ARG A 203 18.31 9.75 -18.34
CA ARG A 203 18.14 9.01 -19.61
C ARG A 203 18.07 7.51 -19.39
N GLU A 204 18.80 6.96 -18.43
CA GLU A 204 18.72 5.54 -18.06
C GLU A 204 17.38 5.20 -17.42
N HIS A 205 16.94 6.00 -16.43
CA HIS A 205 15.64 5.85 -15.80
C HIS A 205 14.49 5.99 -16.80
N TRP A 206 14.59 6.94 -17.75
CA TRP A 206 13.61 7.12 -18.80
C TRP A 206 13.45 5.86 -19.68
N LYS A 207 14.55 5.20 -20.06
CA LYS A 207 14.50 3.94 -20.81
C LYS A 207 13.79 2.84 -20.02
N LEU A 208 14.09 2.71 -18.73
CA LEU A 208 13.45 1.75 -17.85
C LEU A 208 11.95 2.02 -17.70
N GLN A 209 11.57 3.28 -17.53
CA GLN A 209 10.18 3.71 -17.42
C GLN A 209 9.40 3.39 -18.70
N LEU A 210 9.98 3.64 -19.87
CA LEU A 210 9.38 3.29 -21.16
C LEU A 210 9.23 1.78 -21.35
N ASP A 211 10.24 1.00 -20.98
CA ASP A 211 10.19 -0.47 -21.03
C ASP A 211 9.04 -1.02 -20.18
N LYS A 212 8.83 -0.43 -19.00
CA LYS A 212 7.70 -0.75 -18.13
C LYS A 212 6.37 -0.16 -18.58
N GLY A 213 6.32 0.61 -19.66
CA GLY A 213 5.09 1.15 -20.24
C GLY A 213 4.61 2.48 -19.64
N ALA A 214 5.44 3.15 -18.83
CA ALA A 214 5.13 4.50 -18.37
C ALA A 214 5.25 5.50 -19.54
N ARG A 215 4.43 6.55 -19.51
CA ARG A 215 4.37 7.57 -20.56
C ARG A 215 5.18 8.79 -20.15
N VAL A 216 6.46 8.78 -20.50
CA VAL A 216 7.42 9.81 -20.08
C VAL A 216 8.17 10.34 -21.30
N SER A 217 8.32 11.66 -21.38
CA SER A 217 9.11 12.32 -22.42
C SER A 217 10.28 13.05 -21.80
N LEU A 218 11.42 12.99 -22.46
CA LEU A 218 12.52 13.90 -22.18
C LEU A 218 12.32 15.21 -22.95
N LEU A 219 12.69 16.32 -22.34
CA LEU A 219 12.60 17.66 -22.91
C LEU A 219 13.96 18.36 -22.80
N THR A 220 14.38 18.99 -23.89
CA THR A 220 15.55 19.87 -23.91
C THR A 220 15.19 21.27 -23.41
N PRO A 221 16.17 22.09 -23.01
CA PRO A 221 15.91 23.45 -22.53
C PRO A 221 15.14 24.33 -23.52
N PRO A 222 15.40 24.30 -24.85
CA PRO A 222 14.56 25.01 -25.83
C PRO A 222 13.09 24.56 -25.81
N GLN A 223 12.83 23.25 -25.73
CA GLN A 223 11.47 22.71 -25.66
C GLN A 223 10.75 23.08 -24.36
N LEU A 224 11.49 23.18 -23.25
CA LEU A 224 10.95 23.67 -21.98
C LEU A 224 10.54 25.14 -22.05
N ARG A 225 11.33 26.01 -22.70
CA ARG A 225 10.96 27.43 -22.88
C ARG A 225 9.68 27.58 -23.70
N GLU A 226 9.53 26.76 -24.74
CA GLU A 226 8.33 26.76 -25.58
C GLU A 226 7.09 26.28 -24.80
N ARG A 227 7.22 25.18 -24.06
CA ARG A 227 6.10 24.55 -23.34
C ARG A 227 5.75 25.28 -22.04
N PHE A 228 6.75 25.81 -21.33
CA PHE A 228 6.63 26.49 -20.06
C PHE A 228 7.36 27.84 -20.08
N PRO A 229 6.82 28.87 -20.77
CA PRO A 229 7.49 30.17 -20.93
C PRO A 229 7.77 30.92 -19.62
N TYR A 230 7.14 30.51 -18.53
CA TYR A 230 7.31 31.09 -17.19
C TYR A 230 8.42 30.43 -16.37
N LEU A 231 9.03 29.34 -16.85
CA LEU A 231 10.09 28.61 -16.17
C LEU A 231 11.45 29.17 -16.59
N ASN A 232 12.32 29.49 -15.63
CA ASN A 232 13.72 29.73 -15.93
C ASN A 232 14.41 28.38 -16.15
N VAL A 233 15.13 28.23 -17.27
CA VAL A 233 15.77 26.96 -17.66
C VAL A 233 17.27 27.12 -17.95
N ASP A 234 17.87 28.23 -17.56
CA ASP A 234 19.26 28.54 -17.89
C ASP A 234 20.26 27.59 -17.19
N ASP A 235 19.87 27.01 -16.07
CA ASP A 235 20.62 26.02 -15.29
C ASP A 235 20.14 24.57 -15.51
N VAL A 236 19.23 24.34 -16.46
CA VAL A 236 18.66 23.02 -16.75
C VAL A 236 19.38 22.41 -17.94
N VAL A 237 19.87 21.18 -17.78
CA VAL A 237 20.50 20.39 -18.84
C VAL A 237 19.46 19.54 -19.58
N LEU A 238 18.59 18.88 -18.82
CA LEU A 238 17.57 17.97 -19.33
C LEU A 238 16.38 17.95 -18.38
N ALA A 239 15.19 17.70 -18.91
CA ALA A 239 14.02 17.45 -18.08
C ALA A 239 13.28 16.18 -18.50
N SER A 240 12.59 15.58 -17.54
CA SER A 240 11.67 14.46 -17.74
C SER A 240 10.28 14.87 -17.31
N ILE A 241 9.29 14.63 -18.17
CA ILE A 241 7.88 14.93 -17.90
C ILE A 241 7.00 13.69 -18.10
N GLY A 242 6.14 13.40 -17.13
CA GLY A 242 5.09 12.40 -17.29
C GLY A 242 3.90 12.95 -18.08
N LEU A 243 3.40 12.16 -19.01
CA LEU A 243 2.33 12.55 -19.94
C LEU A 243 0.98 11.95 -19.57
N GLU A 244 0.98 10.71 -19.04
CA GLU A 244 -0.23 9.99 -18.66
C GLU A 244 -0.02 9.31 -17.31
N ASN A 245 -1.13 8.92 -16.65
CA ASN A 245 -1.16 8.15 -15.40
C ASN A 245 -0.43 8.81 -14.22
N GLU A 246 -0.17 10.11 -14.30
CA GLU A 246 0.36 10.92 -13.23
C GLU A 246 -0.65 11.98 -12.82
N GLY A 247 -0.65 12.35 -11.54
CA GLY A 247 -1.62 13.30 -11.03
C GLY A 247 -1.53 13.59 -9.56
N THR A 248 -2.51 14.34 -9.10
CA THR A 248 -2.80 14.55 -7.69
C THR A 248 -4.16 13.96 -7.35
N ILE A 249 -4.27 13.34 -6.19
CA ILE A 249 -5.50 12.79 -5.63
C ILE A 249 -5.82 13.45 -4.29
N ASP A 250 -7.09 13.46 -3.93
CA ASP A 250 -7.48 13.70 -2.55
C ASP A 250 -7.31 12.41 -1.73
N THR A 251 -6.28 12.37 -0.87
CA THR A 251 -5.99 11.19 -0.05
C THR A 251 -7.00 10.98 1.08
N TRP A 252 -7.69 12.02 1.52
CA TRP A 252 -8.76 11.92 2.50
C TRP A 252 -9.98 11.24 1.88
N GLN A 253 -10.41 11.73 0.72
CA GLN A 253 -11.54 11.15 -0.02
C GLN A 253 -11.25 9.70 -0.41
N LEU A 254 -10.04 9.40 -0.89
CA LEU A 254 -9.64 8.03 -1.19
C LEU A 254 -9.70 7.12 0.05
N LEU A 255 -9.14 7.58 1.17
CA LEU A 255 -9.15 6.79 2.41
C LEU A 255 -10.58 6.58 2.92
N GLY A 256 -11.42 7.61 2.88
CA GLY A 256 -12.84 7.53 3.22
C GLY A 256 -13.57 6.51 2.36
N ALA A 257 -13.43 6.60 1.04
CA ALA A 257 -14.04 5.70 0.08
C ALA A 257 -13.62 4.23 0.30
N ILE A 258 -12.33 3.96 0.55
CA ILE A 258 -11.85 2.61 0.86
C ILE A 258 -12.44 2.12 2.19
N ARG A 259 -12.49 2.96 3.22
CA ARG A 259 -13.04 2.59 4.54
C ARG A 259 -14.53 2.27 4.44
N GLU A 260 -15.31 3.12 3.79
CA GLU A 260 -16.75 2.88 3.55
C GLU A 260 -16.98 1.57 2.80
N LYS A 261 -16.21 1.35 1.73
CA LYS A 261 -16.27 0.09 0.99
C LYS A 261 -15.94 -1.10 1.88
N ASN A 262 -14.89 -1.02 2.69
CA ASN A 262 -14.49 -2.08 3.61
C ASN A 262 -15.57 -2.41 4.65
N LEU A 263 -16.25 -1.40 5.21
CA LEU A 263 -17.38 -1.61 6.13
C LEU A 263 -18.48 -2.43 5.45
N THR A 264 -18.82 -2.10 4.20
CA THR A 264 -19.83 -2.85 3.43
C THR A 264 -19.41 -4.27 3.08
N LEU A 265 -18.10 -4.54 3.04
CA LEU A 265 -17.52 -5.87 2.88
C LEU A 265 -17.40 -6.64 4.21
N GLY A 266 -17.82 -6.05 5.32
CA GLY A 266 -17.81 -6.67 6.64
C GLY A 266 -16.47 -6.58 7.38
N VAL A 267 -15.54 -5.73 6.94
CA VAL A 267 -14.32 -5.41 7.70
C VAL A 267 -14.71 -4.67 8.98
N GLN A 268 -14.12 -5.06 10.10
CA GLN A 268 -14.36 -4.41 11.39
C GLN A 268 -13.22 -3.45 11.68
N TYR A 269 -13.54 -2.16 11.83
CA TYR A 269 -12.59 -1.16 12.29
C TYR A 269 -12.70 -1.01 13.81
N VAL A 270 -11.58 -1.13 14.51
CA VAL A 270 -11.47 -1.00 15.96
C VAL A 270 -10.56 0.17 16.27
N LYS A 271 -11.09 1.16 16.99
CA LYS A 271 -10.29 2.30 17.45
C LYS A 271 -9.55 1.96 18.73
N ALA A 272 -8.31 1.49 18.60
CA ALA A 272 -7.49 1.02 19.71
C ALA A 272 -5.99 1.20 19.43
N GLU A 273 -5.20 1.28 20.50
CA GLU A 273 -3.74 1.26 20.44
C GLU A 273 -3.24 -0.15 20.73
N VAL A 274 -2.37 -0.68 19.88
CA VAL A 274 -1.70 -1.97 20.15
C VAL A 274 -0.56 -1.73 21.12
N GLU A 275 -0.61 -2.40 22.27
CA GLU A 275 0.38 -2.26 23.35
C GLU A 275 1.28 -3.48 23.49
N GLY A 276 0.85 -4.63 22.94
CA GLY A 276 1.62 -5.86 23.00
C GLY A 276 1.02 -7.00 22.18
N PHE A 277 1.65 -8.16 22.27
CA PHE A 277 1.26 -9.37 21.55
C PHE A 277 0.95 -10.50 22.54
N GLU A 278 -0.04 -11.32 22.20
CA GLU A 278 -0.34 -12.56 22.91
C GLU A 278 0.47 -13.69 22.25
N PHE A 279 1.19 -14.46 23.06
CA PHE A 279 2.03 -15.55 22.61
C PHE A 279 1.54 -16.88 23.17
N GLU A 280 1.39 -17.88 22.30
CA GLU A 280 1.18 -19.25 22.72
C GLU A 280 2.50 -19.84 23.19
N ARG A 281 2.49 -20.40 24.40
CA ARG A 281 3.58 -21.20 24.94
C ARG A 281 3.37 -22.65 24.53
N SER A 282 4.42 -23.32 24.06
CA SER A 282 4.36 -24.77 23.82
C SER A 282 4.08 -25.49 25.15
N PRO A 283 3.11 -26.42 25.24
CA PRO A 283 2.85 -27.18 26.48
C PRO A 283 4.05 -27.99 26.97
N THR A 284 5.00 -28.29 26.07
CA THR A 284 6.20 -29.10 26.32
C THR A 284 7.43 -28.30 26.71
N SER A 285 7.35 -26.97 26.79
CA SER A 285 8.49 -26.18 27.29
C SER A 285 8.49 -26.23 28.83
N PRO A 286 9.51 -26.83 29.48
CA PRO A 286 9.67 -26.68 30.92
C PRO A 286 9.73 -25.19 31.25
N GLU A 287 9.18 -24.80 32.40
CA GLU A 287 9.38 -23.45 32.91
C GLU A 287 10.87 -23.15 32.88
N VAL A 288 11.29 -22.15 32.11
CA VAL A 288 12.67 -21.65 32.12
C VAL A 288 12.84 -20.85 33.42
N HIS A 289 12.66 -21.54 34.53
CA HIS A 289 13.09 -21.13 35.84
C HIS A 289 14.14 -22.16 36.25
N SER A 290 15.36 -21.67 36.47
CA SER A 290 16.41 -22.26 37.32
C SER A 290 17.57 -23.10 36.75
N LEU A 291 17.87 -23.13 35.43
CA LEU A 291 19.09 -23.83 34.96
C LEU A 291 19.97 -23.09 33.94
N MET A 292 19.65 -21.86 33.54
CA MET A 292 20.56 -21.04 32.73
C MET A 292 21.12 -19.91 33.60
N GLU A 293 22.44 -19.85 33.74
CA GLU A 293 23.15 -18.84 34.51
C GLU A 293 22.99 -17.44 33.90
N ASP A 294 22.70 -17.37 32.59
CA ASP A 294 22.55 -16.14 31.83
C ASP A 294 21.07 -15.87 31.47
N ALA A 295 20.47 -14.86 32.12
CA ALA A 295 19.09 -14.42 31.88
C ALA A 295 18.81 -14.05 30.41
N GLU A 296 19.85 -13.66 29.67
CA GLU A 296 19.77 -13.23 28.28
C GLU A 296 19.67 -14.39 27.29
N GLU A 297 20.25 -15.56 27.61
CA GLU A 297 20.16 -16.78 26.79
C GLU A 297 18.78 -17.45 26.95
N ALA A 298 18.22 -17.37 28.16
CA ALA A 298 16.85 -17.79 28.46
C ALA A 298 15.79 -17.00 27.68
N ASP A 299 15.97 -15.70 27.49
CA ASP A 299 15.05 -14.87 26.72
C ASP A 299 15.12 -15.19 25.21
N GLU A 300 16.28 -15.52 24.65
CA GLU A 300 16.41 -15.92 23.24
C GLU A 300 15.64 -17.21 22.92
N ASP A 301 15.78 -18.22 23.78
CA ASP A 301 15.09 -19.50 23.61
C ASP A 301 13.57 -19.38 23.78
N LYS A 302 13.13 -18.45 24.63
CA LYS A 302 11.72 -18.09 24.82
C LYS A 302 11.12 -17.50 23.53
N TRP A 303 11.82 -16.59 22.84
CA TRP A 303 11.32 -16.00 21.59
C TRP A 303 11.24 -16.99 20.42
N LYS A 304 12.19 -17.93 20.34
CA LYS A 304 12.23 -18.96 19.28
C LYS A 304 11.04 -19.92 19.34
N ARG A 305 10.50 -20.19 20.53
CA ARG A 305 9.45 -21.21 20.75
C ARG A 305 8.04 -20.64 20.90
N GLN A 306 7.89 -19.32 20.91
CA GLN A 306 6.59 -18.67 21.03
C GLN A 306 5.96 -18.44 19.67
N ARG A 307 4.66 -18.72 19.54
CA ARG A 307 3.86 -18.35 18.36
C ARG A 307 2.99 -17.15 18.72
N VAL A 308 2.99 -16.11 17.89
CA VAL A 308 2.06 -14.99 18.05
C VAL A 308 0.65 -15.48 17.73
N ILE A 309 -0.27 -15.33 18.67
CA ILE A 309 -1.68 -15.75 18.53
C ILE A 309 -2.67 -14.61 18.61
N GLY A 310 -2.20 -13.40 18.94
CA GLY A 310 -3.06 -12.23 19.06
C GLY A 310 -2.31 -10.96 19.43
N VAL A 311 -3.07 -9.89 19.61
CA VAL A 311 -2.58 -8.59 20.10
C VAL A 311 -3.34 -8.17 21.35
N TYR A 312 -2.67 -7.44 22.23
CA TYR A 312 -3.33 -6.64 23.26
C TYR A 312 -3.58 -5.25 22.69
N ALA A 313 -4.86 -4.90 22.58
CA ALA A 313 -5.28 -3.62 22.05
C ALA A 313 -6.09 -2.86 23.11
N ARG A 314 -5.67 -1.64 23.43
CA ARG A 314 -6.34 -0.74 24.36
C ARG A 314 -7.33 0.15 23.61
N PRO A 315 -8.65 0.04 23.87
CA PRO A 315 -9.62 0.94 23.26
C PRO A 315 -9.31 2.40 23.59
N GLN A 316 -9.54 3.32 22.65
CA GLN A 316 -9.28 4.74 22.89
C GLN A 316 -10.51 5.55 23.31
N MET A 317 -11.72 5.02 23.11
CA MET A 317 -12.96 5.73 23.46
C MET A 317 -13.44 5.45 24.88
N THR A 318 -12.85 4.47 25.57
CA THR A 318 -13.22 4.05 26.92
C THR A 318 -11.96 3.92 27.76
N ASP A 319 -12.02 4.20 29.06
CA ASP A 319 -10.93 3.94 30.02
C ASP A 319 -10.72 2.43 30.32
N ALA A 320 -11.14 1.57 29.39
CA ALA A 320 -10.99 0.13 29.49
C ALA A 320 -9.51 -0.27 29.34
N SER A 321 -9.12 -1.29 30.10
CA SER A 321 -7.81 -1.93 29.95
C SER A 321 -7.65 -2.59 28.57
N ALA A 322 -6.39 -2.83 28.19
CA ALA A 322 -6.08 -3.55 26.97
C ALA A 322 -6.71 -4.95 26.98
N ARG A 323 -7.36 -5.31 25.87
CA ARG A 323 -8.02 -6.61 25.69
C ARG A 323 -7.31 -7.41 24.60
N PRO A 324 -7.22 -8.74 24.73
CA PRO A 324 -6.64 -9.58 23.70
C PRO A 324 -7.59 -9.72 22.51
N ILE A 325 -7.05 -9.63 21.29
CA ILE A 325 -7.71 -10.02 20.04
C ILE A 325 -6.87 -11.12 19.42
N ARG A 326 -7.41 -12.34 19.36
CA ARG A 326 -6.71 -13.48 18.75
C ARG A 326 -6.81 -13.41 17.23
N ALA A 327 -5.73 -13.76 16.54
CA ALA A 327 -5.68 -13.76 15.08
C ALA A 327 -4.79 -14.88 14.55
N HIS A 328 -5.18 -15.47 13.41
CA HIS A 328 -4.31 -16.43 12.71
C HIS A 328 -3.20 -15.73 11.94
N LEU A 329 -3.51 -14.58 11.34
CA LEU A 329 -2.54 -13.75 10.63
C LEU A 329 -2.59 -12.30 11.14
N ILE A 330 -1.41 -11.73 11.37
CA ILE A 330 -1.27 -10.33 11.77
C ILE A 330 -0.47 -9.59 10.71
N VAL A 331 -1.01 -8.49 10.22
CA VAL A 331 -0.39 -7.61 9.24
C VAL A 331 0.01 -6.31 9.92
N ASN A 332 1.30 -5.99 9.89
CA ASN A 332 1.81 -4.72 10.38
C ASN A 332 1.77 -3.67 9.26
N ALA A 333 0.76 -2.81 9.28
CA ALA A 333 0.57 -1.70 8.34
C ALA A 333 0.69 -0.32 9.04
N SER A 334 1.41 -0.24 10.17
CA SER A 334 1.46 0.96 11.02
C SER A 334 2.44 2.04 10.56
N GLY A 335 2.76 2.08 9.26
CA GLY A 335 3.63 3.10 8.65
C GLY A 335 4.94 3.34 9.40
N ALA A 336 5.20 4.59 9.80
CA ALA A 336 6.42 4.98 10.52
C ALA A 336 6.59 4.27 11.89
N SER A 337 5.51 3.78 12.50
CA SER A 337 5.55 3.04 13.75
C SER A 337 5.78 1.53 13.56
N ALA A 338 5.91 1.04 12.31
CA ALA A 338 6.05 -0.38 12.03
C ALA A 338 7.25 -1.02 12.76
N GLY A 339 8.37 -0.31 12.89
CA GLY A 339 9.51 -0.77 13.69
C GLY A 339 9.23 -0.87 15.20
N LYS A 340 8.39 0.01 15.77
CA LYS A 340 7.95 -0.09 17.18
C LYS A 340 7.06 -1.32 17.39
N ILE A 341 6.07 -1.51 16.51
CA ILE A 341 5.14 -2.65 16.57
C ILE A 341 5.90 -3.97 16.35
N ALA A 342 6.84 -4.02 15.40
CA ALA A 342 7.66 -5.20 15.15
C ALA A 342 8.50 -5.60 16.38
N ARG A 343 9.08 -4.62 17.09
CA ARG A 343 9.81 -4.86 18.35
C ARG A 343 8.92 -5.43 19.45
N MET A 344 7.66 -4.99 19.57
CA MET A 344 6.70 -5.57 20.51
C MET A 344 6.41 -7.06 20.21
N ALA A 345 6.56 -7.49 18.96
CA ALA A 345 6.43 -8.89 18.54
C ALA A 345 7.75 -9.70 18.67
N GLY A 346 8.82 -9.09 19.21
CA GLY A 346 10.14 -9.71 19.34
C GLY A 346 10.98 -9.70 18.06
N ILE A 347 10.68 -8.83 17.10
CA ILE A 347 11.47 -8.67 15.86
C ILE A 347 12.49 -7.54 16.07
N GLY A 348 13.77 -7.82 15.80
CA GLY A 348 14.90 -6.91 16.03
C GLY A 348 15.43 -6.92 17.46
N THR A 349 15.07 -7.94 18.26
CA THR A 349 15.45 -8.03 19.68
C THR A 349 16.28 -9.27 20.01
N ALA A 350 16.38 -10.26 19.12
CA ALA A 350 17.20 -11.45 19.34
C ALA A 350 18.70 -11.16 19.07
N ARG A 351 19.62 -11.98 19.60
CA ARG A 351 21.06 -11.87 19.31
C ARG A 351 21.42 -12.53 17.98
N SER A 352 20.70 -13.59 17.64
CA SER A 352 21.00 -14.46 16.52
C SER A 352 19.75 -14.86 15.74
N GLY A 353 19.96 -15.21 14.47
CA GLY A 353 18.88 -15.62 13.57
C GLY A 353 18.04 -14.46 13.05
N MET A 354 16.92 -14.80 12.43
CA MET A 354 16.12 -13.83 11.68
C MET A 354 15.48 -12.73 12.55
N LEU A 355 15.09 -13.06 13.78
CA LEU A 355 14.48 -12.10 14.71
C LEU A 355 15.50 -11.11 15.28
N ALA A 356 16.80 -11.27 15.00
CA ALA A 356 17.81 -10.29 15.37
C ALA A 356 17.81 -9.07 14.44
N VAL A 357 17.30 -9.23 13.21
CA VAL A 357 17.28 -8.15 12.22
C VAL A 357 16.08 -7.24 12.49
N PRO A 358 16.28 -5.97 12.89
CA PRO A 358 15.17 -5.05 13.08
C PRO A 358 14.57 -4.65 11.75
N VAL A 359 13.28 -4.30 11.77
CA VAL A 359 12.61 -3.69 10.62
C VAL A 359 13.21 -2.30 10.38
N PRO A 360 13.87 -2.03 9.24
CA PRO A 360 14.65 -0.81 9.02
C PRO A 360 13.75 0.37 8.61
N ILE A 361 12.80 0.72 9.48
CA ILE A 361 11.83 1.80 9.25
C ILE A 361 12.03 2.88 10.31
N GLU A 362 12.33 4.09 9.84
CA GLU A 362 12.50 5.28 10.67
C GLU A 362 11.55 6.39 10.22
N GLY A 363 10.86 6.99 11.18
CA GLY A 363 10.04 8.18 10.91
C GLY A 363 10.93 9.38 10.61
N ARG A 364 10.78 9.98 9.41
CA ARG A 364 11.46 11.22 9.05
C ARG A 364 10.45 12.34 8.88
N LYS A 365 10.69 13.47 9.56
CA LYS A 365 9.85 14.66 9.45
C LYS A 365 10.11 15.32 8.09
N ARG A 366 9.05 15.61 7.35
CA ARG A 366 9.06 16.44 6.15
C ARG A 366 8.08 17.59 6.34
N THR A 367 8.47 18.78 5.90
CA THR A 367 7.65 19.99 6.00
C THR A 367 7.15 20.37 4.62
N ARG A 368 5.93 20.90 4.55
CA ARG A 368 5.35 21.45 3.34
C ARG A 368 4.82 22.83 3.62
N PHE A 369 4.86 23.68 2.59
CA PHE A 369 4.40 25.05 2.65
C PHE A 369 3.36 25.25 1.57
N VAL A 370 2.26 25.92 1.93
CA VAL A 370 1.26 26.37 0.96
C VAL A 370 1.57 27.82 0.64
N VAL A 371 1.97 28.09 -0.60
CA VAL A 371 2.28 29.44 -1.06
C VAL A 371 1.07 29.95 -1.85
N HIS A 372 0.49 31.05 -1.38
CA HIS A 372 -0.64 31.68 -2.05
C HIS A 372 -0.15 32.55 -3.22
N ALA A 373 -0.49 32.18 -4.45
CA ALA A 373 -0.13 32.94 -5.65
C ALA A 373 -1.30 33.86 -6.07
N LEU A 374 -1.26 35.13 -5.67
CA LEU A 374 -2.30 36.15 -5.93
C LEU A 374 -2.42 36.58 -7.41
N ARG A 375 -1.37 36.38 -8.22
CA ARG A 375 -1.33 36.78 -9.63
C ARG A 375 -1.04 35.55 -10.49
N ARG A 376 -1.94 35.26 -11.45
CA ARG A 376 -1.61 34.32 -12.54
C ARG A 376 -0.37 34.86 -13.27
N PRO A 377 0.66 34.03 -13.53
CA PRO A 377 1.72 34.40 -14.46
C PRO A 377 1.05 34.86 -15.76
N ARG A 378 1.42 36.04 -16.27
CA ARG A 378 0.89 36.54 -17.54
C ARG A 378 1.15 35.46 -18.59
N ARG A 379 0.10 34.83 -19.13
CA ARG A 379 0.23 34.03 -20.36
C ARG A 379 0.83 34.98 -21.38
N HIS A 380 2.12 34.84 -21.72
CA HIS A 380 2.64 35.45 -22.91
C HIS A 380 1.80 34.88 -24.06
N ALA A 381 1.02 35.74 -24.69
CA ALA A 381 0.20 35.37 -25.82
C ALA A 381 1.14 34.74 -26.85
N ILE A 382 0.88 33.48 -27.21
CA ILE A 382 1.48 32.86 -28.39
C ILE A 382 1.11 33.78 -29.57
N PRO A 383 2.07 34.40 -30.28
CA PRO A 383 1.75 35.14 -31.49
C PRO A 383 1.06 34.18 -32.45
N ARG A 384 -0.11 34.59 -32.96
CA ARG A 384 -0.88 33.83 -33.96
C ARG A 384 -0.10 33.63 -35.24
#